data_AF-A0A967M4A8-F1
#
_entry.id   AF-A0A967M4A8-F1
#
_cell.length_a   1.000
_cell.length_b   1.000
_cell.length_c   1.000
_cell.angle_alpha   90.00
_cell.angle_beta   90.00
_cell.angle_gamma   90.00
#
_symmetry.space_group_name_H-M   'P 1'
#
loop_
_entity.id
_entity.type
_entity.pdbx_description
1 polymer ?
#
loop_
_entity_poly.entity_id
_entity_poly.type
_entity_poly.pdbx_seq_one_letter_code
_entity_poly.pdbx_strand_id
1 'polypeptide(L)'
;LCVTLLLFVAGCGVKGALQQKGTSEPSAPSALELRQQGDMIRLRWDVPTTNQDGSRLTDLAGFRVDRYTYPAGQYCPECKDRETVATITADRPSPATLNDGFFYLRLPHPGADRG
;
A
#
# COMPACT_ATOMS: atom_id res chain seq x y z
N LEU A 1 -4.10 14.58 62.08
CA LEU A 1 -4.62 15.07 60.78
C LEU A 1 -3.46 15.65 59.97
N CYS A 2 -2.78 14.85 59.12
CA CYS A 2 -1.94 15.37 58.02
C CYS A 2 -1.29 14.26 57.16
N VAL A 3 -1.20 13.02 57.65
CA VAL A 3 -0.35 11.99 57.00
C VAL A 3 -1.09 11.13 55.97
N THR A 4 -2.42 11.19 55.89
CA THR A 4 -3.23 10.31 55.02
C THR A 4 -3.48 10.85 53.59
N LEU A 5 -3.03 12.06 53.24
CA LEU A 5 -3.42 12.73 51.99
C LEU A 5 -2.35 12.71 50.87
N LEU A 6 -1.22 12.04 51.05
CA LEU A 6 -0.09 12.08 50.09
C LEU A 6 0.06 10.82 49.22
N LEU A 7 -0.82 9.82 49.36
CA LEU A 7 -0.74 8.55 48.63
C LEU A 7 -1.48 8.53 47.28
N PHE A 8 -2.12 9.62 46.86
CA PHE A 8 -3.06 9.61 45.73
C PHE A 8 -2.52 10.04 44.35
N VAL A 9 -1.25 10.42 44.20
CA VAL A 9 -0.80 11.13 42.97
C VAL A 9 0.25 10.38 42.13
N ALA A 10 0.62 9.15 42.50
CA ALA A 10 1.58 8.36 41.72
C ALA A 10 0.90 7.48 40.64
N GLY A 11 0.14 8.09 39.74
CA GLY A 11 -0.39 7.42 38.54
C GLY A 11 0.50 7.70 37.32
N CYS A 12 1.43 6.79 36.99
CA CYS A 12 2.20 6.88 35.74
C CYS A 12 1.33 6.48 34.54
N GLY A 13 0.66 7.45 33.92
CA GLY A 13 -0.06 7.25 32.67
C GLY A 13 0.90 7.12 31.49
N VAL A 14 1.31 5.89 31.15
CA VAL A 14 1.95 5.63 29.86
C VAL A 14 0.87 5.73 28.79
N LYS A 15 0.92 6.76 27.96
CA LYS A 15 0.08 6.83 26.75
C LYS A 15 0.49 5.66 25.85
N GLY A 16 -0.38 4.67 25.73
CA GLY A 16 -0.18 3.56 24.80
C GLY A 16 -0.09 4.06 23.36
N ALA A 17 0.58 3.32 22.49
CA ALA A 17 0.64 3.65 21.08
C ALA A 17 -0.80 3.75 20.52
N LEU A 18 -1.09 4.85 19.84
CA LEU A 18 -2.36 5.00 19.14
C LEU A 18 -2.40 3.96 18.01
N GLN A 19 -3.14 2.89 18.24
CA GLN A 19 -3.54 1.98 17.17
C GLN A 19 -4.64 2.70 16.39
N GLN A 20 -4.36 3.02 15.13
CA GLN A 20 -5.40 3.48 14.22
C GLN A 20 -6.44 2.36 14.15
N LYS A 21 -7.71 2.68 14.43
CA LYS A 21 -8.77 1.67 14.37
C LYS A 21 -8.87 1.21 12.93
N GLY A 22 -8.31 0.03 12.64
CA GLY A 22 -8.39 -0.56 11.33
C GLY A 22 -9.84 -0.75 10.89
N THR A 23 -10.04 -0.78 9.58
CA THR A 23 -11.32 -1.12 8.95
C THR A 23 -11.23 -2.52 8.36
N SER A 24 -12.39 -3.11 8.03
CA SER A 24 -12.48 -4.34 7.24
C SER A 24 -12.15 -4.07 5.76
N GLU A 25 -11.09 -3.31 5.50
CA GLU A 25 -10.53 -3.04 4.18
C GLU A 25 -9.20 -3.79 4.04
N PRO A 26 -8.80 -4.20 2.82
CA PRO A 26 -7.51 -4.85 2.61
C PRO A 26 -6.34 -4.03 3.15
N SER A 27 -5.37 -4.71 3.74
CA SER A 27 -4.07 -4.10 4.05
C SER A 27 -3.35 -3.71 2.77
N ALA A 28 -2.41 -2.75 2.88
CA ALA A 28 -1.56 -2.37 1.75
C ALA A 28 -0.77 -3.59 1.23
N PRO A 29 -0.56 -3.70 -0.10
CA PRO A 29 0.31 -4.73 -0.66
C PRO A 29 1.75 -4.53 -0.18
N SER A 30 2.46 -5.63 0.06
CA SER A 30 3.86 -5.64 0.50
C SER A 30 4.83 -6.02 -0.62
N ALA A 31 6.12 -5.87 -0.33
CA ALA A 31 7.24 -6.22 -1.22
C ALA A 31 7.06 -5.72 -2.66
N LEU A 32 6.63 -4.46 -2.81
CA LEU A 32 6.53 -3.83 -4.11
C LEU A 32 7.93 -3.69 -4.73
N GLU A 33 8.14 -4.39 -5.84
CA GLU A 33 9.37 -4.35 -6.61
C GLU A 33 9.12 -3.81 -8.02
N LEU A 34 10.05 -2.99 -8.49
CA LEU A 34 10.09 -2.48 -9.85
C LEU A 34 11.42 -2.85 -10.49
N ARG A 35 11.36 -3.51 -11.66
CA ARG A 35 12.54 -3.90 -12.45
C ARG A 35 12.37 -3.46 -13.90
N GLN A 36 13.37 -2.75 -14.44
CA GLN A 36 13.42 -2.47 -15.87
C GLN A 36 13.95 -3.70 -16.63
N GLN A 37 13.34 -3.99 -17.78
CA GLN A 37 13.63 -5.11 -18.67
C GLN A 37 13.56 -4.62 -20.12
N GLY A 38 14.65 -4.02 -20.61
CA GLY A 38 14.66 -3.33 -21.90
C GLY A 38 13.67 -2.16 -21.90
N ASP A 39 12.78 -2.14 -22.90
CA ASP A 39 11.73 -1.14 -23.07
C ASP A 39 10.46 -1.45 -22.26
N MET A 40 10.56 -2.36 -21.29
CA MET A 40 9.46 -2.72 -20.39
C MET A 40 9.87 -2.52 -18.93
N ILE A 41 8.90 -2.26 -18.09
CA ILE A 41 9.00 -2.28 -16.63
C ILE A 41 8.15 -3.44 -16.12
N ARG A 42 8.70 -4.22 -15.20
CA ARG A 42 7.99 -5.25 -14.46
C ARG A 42 7.77 -4.78 -13.03
N LEU A 43 6.51 -4.71 -12.62
CA LEU A 43 6.10 -4.56 -11.24
C LEU A 43 5.76 -5.93 -10.66
N ARG A 44 6.12 -6.14 -9.40
CA ARG A 44 5.73 -7.30 -8.59
C ARG A 44 5.30 -6.82 -7.21
N TRP A 45 4.24 -7.41 -6.66
CA TRP A 45 3.84 -7.19 -5.26
C TRP A 45 3.12 -8.41 -4.69
N ASP A 46 3.09 -8.49 -3.37
CA ASP A 46 2.42 -9.57 -2.63
C ASP A 46 0.92 -9.29 -2.51
N VAL A 47 0.13 -10.36 -2.53
CA VAL A 47 -1.30 -10.29 -2.20
C VAL A 47 -1.46 -10.14 -0.69
N PRO A 48 -2.16 -9.09 -0.20
CA PRO A 48 -2.43 -8.96 1.23
C PRO A 48 -3.28 -10.13 1.72
N THR A 49 -2.97 -10.66 2.89
CA THR A 49 -3.71 -11.77 3.52
C THR A 49 -4.62 -11.31 4.65
N THR A 50 -4.53 -10.03 5.04
CA THR A 50 -5.25 -9.45 6.17
C THR A 50 -5.89 -8.12 5.80
N ASN A 51 -6.98 -7.80 6.49
CA ASN A 51 -7.54 -6.46 6.53
C ASN A 51 -6.75 -5.56 7.47
N GLN A 52 -6.99 -4.25 7.40
CA GLN A 52 -6.33 -3.25 8.24
C GLN A 52 -6.66 -3.42 9.74
N ASP A 53 -7.79 -4.03 10.06
CA ASP A 53 -8.18 -4.40 11.43
C ASP A 53 -7.53 -5.71 11.95
N GLY A 54 -6.71 -6.36 11.12
CA GLY A 54 -6.01 -7.62 11.43
C GLY A 54 -6.83 -8.88 11.17
N SER A 55 -8.11 -8.77 10.78
CA SER A 55 -8.89 -9.92 10.33
C SER A 55 -8.35 -10.52 9.02
N ARG A 56 -8.69 -11.77 8.73
CA ARG A 56 -8.27 -12.43 7.48
C ARG A 56 -8.98 -11.79 6.28
N LEU A 57 -8.24 -11.45 5.24
CA LEU A 57 -8.82 -11.01 3.98
C LEU A 57 -9.39 -12.22 3.22
N THR A 58 -10.65 -12.14 2.79
CA THR A 58 -11.36 -13.26 2.13
C THR A 58 -11.94 -12.91 0.77
N ASP A 59 -12.02 -11.62 0.45
CA ASP A 59 -12.84 -11.05 -0.60
C ASP A 59 -12.13 -9.87 -1.30
N LEU A 60 -10.83 -10.03 -1.55
CA LEU A 60 -10.05 -9.05 -2.30
C LEU A 60 -10.69 -8.77 -3.66
N ALA A 61 -11.16 -7.54 -3.88
CA ALA A 61 -11.75 -7.15 -5.16
C ALA A 61 -10.71 -7.07 -6.29
N GLY A 62 -9.52 -6.54 -5.99
CA GLY A 62 -8.49 -6.31 -7.00
C GLY A 62 -7.54 -5.18 -6.63
N PHE A 63 -6.82 -4.68 -7.63
CA PHE A 63 -5.85 -3.61 -7.52
C PHE A 63 -6.06 -2.55 -8.61
N ARG A 64 -5.80 -1.30 -8.25
CA ARG A 64 -5.57 -0.21 -9.21
C ARG A 64 -4.12 0.21 -9.13
N VAL A 65 -3.45 0.24 -10.27
CA VAL A 65 -2.07 0.71 -10.37
C VAL A 65 -2.10 2.09 -10.98
N ASP A 66 -1.67 3.07 -10.20
CA ASP A 66 -1.58 4.46 -10.61
C ASP A 66 -0.09 4.84 -10.78
N ARG A 67 0.22 5.62 -11.81
CA ARG A 67 1.55 6.16 -12.08
C ARG A 67 1.54 7.66 -11.84
N TYR A 68 2.56 8.12 -11.12
CA TYR A 68 2.80 9.53 -10.89
C TYR A 68 4.04 9.97 -11.68
N THR A 69 3.94 11.04 -12.46
CA THR A 69 5.04 11.61 -13.26
C THR A 69 5.24 13.06 -12.86
N TYR A 70 6.47 13.42 -12.51
CA TYR A 70 6.81 14.75 -12.03
C TYR A 70 8.23 15.13 -12.48
N PRO A 71 8.51 16.42 -12.71
CA PRO A 71 9.87 16.89 -12.96
C PRO A 71 10.79 16.55 -11.78
N ALA A 72 12.06 16.24 -12.07
CA ALA A 72 13.05 16.02 -11.04
C ALA A 72 13.14 17.24 -10.10
N GLY A 73 13.10 17.00 -8.79
CA GLY A 73 13.10 18.05 -7.76
C GLY A 73 11.73 18.70 -7.48
N GLN A 74 10.68 18.34 -8.22
CA GLN A 74 9.32 18.86 -8.02
C GLN A 74 8.36 17.77 -7.53
N TYR A 75 8.85 16.85 -6.70
CA TYR A 75 7.97 15.87 -6.07
C TYR A 75 6.94 16.60 -5.19
N CYS A 76 5.67 16.34 -5.48
CA CYS A 76 4.55 16.97 -4.81
C CYS A 76 3.59 15.87 -4.36
N PRO A 77 3.58 15.51 -3.06
CA PRO A 77 2.70 14.46 -2.55
C PRO A 77 1.20 14.85 -2.60
N GLU A 78 0.91 16.17 -2.59
CA GLU A 78 -0.44 16.71 -2.63
C GLU A 78 -1.04 16.75 -4.05
N CYS A 79 -0.17 16.68 -5.06
CA CYS A 79 -0.55 16.81 -6.45
C CYS A 79 -1.25 15.52 -6.91
N LYS A 80 -2.46 15.67 -7.45
CA LYS A 80 -3.35 14.53 -7.76
C LYS A 80 -3.20 14.00 -9.19
N ASP A 81 -2.24 14.51 -9.97
CA ASP A 81 -2.02 14.14 -11.37
C ASP A 81 -1.41 12.74 -11.48
N ARG A 82 -2.26 11.74 -11.21
CA ARG A 82 -1.96 10.31 -11.30
C ARG A 82 -2.72 9.72 -12.49
N GLU A 83 -2.02 8.93 -13.28
CA GLU A 83 -2.62 8.18 -14.39
C GLU A 83 -2.84 6.74 -13.95
N THR A 84 -4.05 6.21 -14.10
CA THR A 84 -4.29 4.79 -13.90
C THR A 84 -3.74 4.01 -15.08
N VAL A 85 -2.69 3.21 -14.84
CA VAL A 85 -2.01 2.41 -15.87
C VAL A 85 -2.54 0.97 -15.94
N ALA A 86 -3.18 0.50 -14.88
CA ALA A 86 -3.87 -0.78 -14.87
C ALA A 86 -4.98 -0.82 -13.82
N THR A 87 -6.07 -1.50 -14.15
CA THR A 87 -7.05 -1.99 -13.19
C THR A 87 -7.08 -3.51 -13.31
N ILE A 88 -6.96 -4.18 -12.17
CA ILE A 88 -6.80 -5.63 -12.07
C ILE A 88 -7.89 -6.13 -11.14
N THR A 89 -8.73 -7.07 -11.58
CA THR A 89 -9.68 -7.74 -10.69
C THR A 89 -9.10 -9.07 -10.22
N ALA A 90 -9.39 -9.47 -8.97
CA ALA A 90 -8.79 -10.67 -8.41
C ALA A 90 -9.28 -11.97 -9.09
N ASP A 91 -10.52 -11.96 -9.60
CA ASP A 91 -11.14 -13.08 -10.32
C ASP A 91 -10.65 -13.20 -11.79
N ARG A 92 -10.18 -12.10 -12.37
CA ARG A 92 -9.65 -12.03 -13.73
C ARG A 92 -8.45 -11.08 -13.78
N PRO A 93 -7.25 -11.57 -13.45
CA PRO A 93 -6.10 -10.73 -13.13
C PRO A 93 -5.47 -9.99 -14.32
N SER A 94 -5.94 -10.22 -15.55
CA SER A 94 -5.45 -9.49 -16.74
C SER A 94 -5.64 -7.96 -16.56
N PRO A 95 -4.64 -7.11 -16.87
CA PRO A 95 -3.41 -7.39 -17.62
C PRO A 95 -2.23 -7.92 -16.79
N ALA A 96 -2.40 -8.11 -15.48
CA ALA A 96 -1.41 -8.74 -14.64
C ALA A 96 -1.50 -10.28 -14.68
N THR A 97 -0.51 -10.93 -14.10
CA THR A 97 -0.50 -12.38 -13.86
C THR A 97 -0.38 -12.62 -12.36
N LEU A 98 -1.22 -13.50 -11.82
CA LEU A 98 -1.12 -13.98 -10.45
C LEU A 98 -0.33 -15.29 -10.45
N ASN A 99 0.79 -15.34 -9.73
CA ASN A 99 1.59 -16.55 -9.55
C ASN A 99 2.16 -16.60 -8.12
N ASP A 100 2.06 -17.76 -7.47
CA ASP A 100 2.59 -18.04 -6.13
C ASP A 100 2.20 -17.01 -5.04
N GLY A 101 1.01 -16.38 -5.15
CA GLY A 101 0.56 -15.35 -4.20
C GLY A 101 1.07 -13.94 -4.49
N PHE A 102 1.61 -13.71 -5.69
CA PHE A 102 2.13 -12.42 -6.13
C PHE A 102 1.54 -12.01 -7.47
N PHE A 103 1.22 -10.72 -7.61
CA PHE A 103 0.84 -10.14 -8.89
C PHE A 103 2.08 -9.64 -9.62
N TYR A 104 2.08 -9.86 -10.93
CA TYR A 104 3.08 -9.35 -11.86
C TYR A 104 2.41 -8.52 -12.94
N LEU A 105 2.86 -7.28 -13.11
CA LEU A 105 2.39 -6.39 -14.17
C LEU A 105 3.56 -5.98 -15.05
N ARG A 106 3.40 -6.09 -16.36
CA ARG A 106 4.37 -5.54 -17.32
C ARG A 106 3.77 -4.28 -17.94
N LEU A 107 4.56 -3.21 -17.92
CA LEU A 107 4.22 -1.92 -18.50
C LEU A 107 5.31 -1.53 -19.50
N PRO A 108 5.00 -0.78 -20.56
CA PRO A 108 6.03 -0.12 -21.36
C PRO A 108 6.89 0.82 -20.51
N HIS A 109 8.17 0.94 -20.85
CA HIS A 109 9.07 1.94 -20.28
C HIS A 109 8.58 3.35 -20.68
N PRO A 110 8.51 4.30 -19.74
CA PRO A 110 8.16 5.69 -20.07
C PRO A 110 9.10 6.25 -21.15
N GLY A 111 8.54 6.67 -22.29
CA GLY A 111 9.31 7.20 -23.43
C GLY A 111 9.72 6.17 -24.49
N ALA A 112 9.28 4.91 -24.38
CA ALA A 112 9.48 3.89 -25.43
C ALA A 112 8.76 4.22 -26.75
N ASP A 113 7.85 5.19 -26.76
CA ASP A 113 7.09 5.68 -27.92
C ASP A 113 7.83 6.74 -28.76
N ARG A 114 9.04 7.14 -28.37
CA ARG A 114 9.83 8.18 -29.06
C ARG A 114 10.84 7.64 -30.09
N GLY A 115 10.62 6.42 -30.59
CA GLY A 115 11.46 5.74 -31.60
C GLY A 115 11.00 5.99 -33.03
#